data_AF-A0A2S2NIC1-F1
#
_entry.id   AF-A0A2S2NIC1-F1
#
_cell.length_a   1.000
_cell.length_b   1.000
_cell.length_c   1.000
_cell.angle_alpha   90.00
_cell.angle_beta   90.00
_cell.angle_gamma   90.00
#
_symmetry.space_group_name_H-M   'P 1'
#
loop_
_entity.id
_entity.type
_entity.pdbx_description
1 polymer ?
#
loop_
_entity_poly.entity_id
_entity_poly.type
_entity_poly.pdbx_seq_one_letter_code
_entity_poly.pdbx_strand_id
1 'polypeptide(L)'
;FSAFSFDDQHLLGIANDFGCFIVGSDDLSPADSILYKARDVTATVDNAGLIIASIISKKAAAGIKYLILDLKVGISSFFQSIDEAKTFGKQFVSYSNNCIYSLIEYILN
;
A
#
# COMPACT_ATOMS: atom_id res chain seq x y z
N PHE A 1 0.14 -15.41 15.34
CA PHE A 1 1.26 -15.67 14.42
C PHE A 1 2.42 -14.79 14.84
N SER A 2 3.17 -15.19 15.87
CA SER A 2 4.31 -14.43 16.41
C SER A 2 5.43 -15.43 16.65
N ALA A 3 6.22 -15.75 15.62
CA ALA A 3 7.34 -16.68 15.78
C ALA A 3 8.45 -16.59 14.71
N PHE A 4 8.32 -15.77 13.66
CA PHE A 4 9.38 -15.63 12.65
C PHE A 4 9.61 -14.16 12.32
N SER A 5 10.65 -13.58 12.91
CA SER A 5 11.30 -12.38 12.37
C SER A 5 12.37 -12.85 11.40
N PHE A 6 12.15 -12.63 10.10
CA PHE A 6 13.19 -12.83 9.10
C PHE A 6 14.03 -11.57 9.02
N ASP A 7 15.35 -11.71 9.05
CA ASP A 7 16.23 -10.60 8.73
C ASP A 7 16.25 -10.36 7.21
N ASP A 8 16.76 -9.18 6.82
CA ASP A 8 16.82 -8.78 5.42
C ASP A 8 17.65 -9.74 4.56
N GLN A 9 18.71 -10.36 5.12
CA GLN A 9 19.54 -11.29 4.37
C GLN A 9 18.79 -12.57 4.02
N HIS A 10 17.99 -13.09 4.96
CA HIS A 10 17.16 -14.26 4.74
C HIS A 10 16.09 -13.99 3.67
N LEU A 11 15.42 -12.83 3.73
CA LEU A 11 14.43 -12.43 2.73
C LEU A 11 15.05 -12.27 1.34
N LEU A 12 16.26 -11.70 1.25
CA LEU A 12 17.01 -11.60 0.00
C LEU A 12 17.39 -12.98 -0.56
N GLY A 13 17.76 -13.93 0.30
CA GLY A 13 18.01 -15.32 -0.11
C GLY A 13 16.77 -15.95 -0.75
N ILE A 14 15.61 -15.86 -0.09
CA ILE A 14 14.34 -16.37 -0.63
C ILE A 14 14.01 -15.69 -1.97
N ALA A 15 14.17 -14.36 -2.06
CA ALA A 15 13.93 -13.62 -3.29
C ALA A 15 14.84 -14.07 -4.44
N ASN A 16 16.11 -14.37 -4.16
CA ASN A 16 17.06 -14.85 -5.17
C ASN A 16 16.75 -16.28 -5.62
N ASP A 17 16.35 -17.16 -4.70
CA ASP A 17 16.13 -18.58 -5.00
C ASP A 17 14.77 -18.84 -5.66
N PHE A 18 13.72 -18.14 -5.23
CA PHE A 18 12.33 -18.39 -5.64
C PHE A 18 11.67 -17.24 -6.41
N GLY A 19 12.28 -16.04 -6.42
CA GLY A 19 11.78 -14.87 -7.15
C GLY A 19 10.69 -14.06 -6.42
N CYS A 20 10.17 -14.52 -5.27
CA CYS A 20 9.17 -13.78 -4.51
C CYS A 20 9.09 -14.21 -3.03
N PHE A 21 8.55 -13.34 -2.18
CA PHE A 21 8.15 -13.65 -0.80
C PHE A 21 6.95 -12.81 -0.37
N ILE A 22 6.26 -13.25 0.68
CA ILE A 22 5.20 -12.50 1.37
C ILE A 22 5.55 -12.47 2.86
N VAL A 23 5.64 -11.27 3.42
CA VAL A 23 6.01 -11.06 4.82
C VAL A 23 5.18 -9.93 5.42
N GLY A 24 4.82 -10.06 6.69
CA GLY A 24 4.30 -8.96 7.51
C GLY A 24 5.44 -8.33 8.30
N SER A 25 5.52 -7.00 8.29
CA SER A 25 6.50 -6.24 9.08
C SER A 25 5.85 -4.99 9.66
N ASP A 26 6.00 -4.81 10.97
CA ASP A 26 5.49 -3.64 11.69
C ASP A 26 6.42 -2.41 11.57
N ASP A 27 7.66 -2.62 11.11
CA ASP A 27 8.72 -1.61 11.14
C ASP A 27 8.91 -0.85 9.81
N LEU A 28 8.18 -1.23 8.75
CA LEU A 28 8.29 -0.57 7.44
C LEU A 28 7.90 0.92 7.47
N SER A 29 6.85 1.28 8.20
CA SER A 29 6.42 2.68 8.32
C SER A 29 5.78 2.93 9.69
N PRO A 30 6.58 3.10 10.76
CA PRO A 30 6.07 3.17 12.12
C PRO A 30 5.18 4.40 12.35
N ALA A 31 5.49 5.53 11.71
CA ALA A 31 4.68 6.74 11.78
C ALA A 31 3.29 6.55 11.14
N ASP A 32 3.22 5.84 10.02
CA ASP A 32 1.94 5.52 9.36
C ASP A 32 1.08 4.59 10.21
N SER A 33 1.68 3.59 10.86
CA SER A 33 0.95 2.70 11.79
C SER A 33 0.29 3.48 12.93
N ILE A 34 1.01 4.42 13.53
CA ILE A 34 0.47 5.29 14.59
C ILE A 34 -0.65 6.18 14.04
N LEU A 35 -0.44 6.82 12.89
CA LEU A 35 -1.42 7.71 12.28
C LEU A 35 -2.69 6.96 11.86
N TYR A 36 -2.56 5.76 11.30
CA TYR A 36 -3.68 4.91 10.91
C TYR A 36 -4.53 4.52 12.13
N LYS A 37 -3.90 4.11 13.24
CA LYS A 37 -4.61 3.80 14.49
C LYS A 37 -5.42 4.99 15.01
N ALA A 38 -4.85 6.19 14.95
CA ALA A 38 -5.59 7.40 15.33
C ALA A 38 -6.77 7.68 14.39
N ARG A 39 -6.60 7.46 13.08
CA ARG A 39 -7.65 7.65 12.08
C ARG A 39 -8.83 6.70 12.24
N ASP A 40 -8.54 5.45 12.60
CA ASP A 40 -9.53 4.39 12.80
C ASP A 40 -10.54 4.72 13.91
N VAL A 41 -10.06 5.36 14.98
CA VAL A 41 -10.91 5.78 16.12
C VAL A 41 -11.45 7.21 16.01
N THR A 42 -11.10 7.95 14.95
CA THR A 42 -11.54 9.33 14.72
C THR A 42 -12.42 9.49 13.48
N ALA A 43 -12.81 8.39 12.84
CA ALA A 43 -13.61 8.39 11.61
C ALA A 43 -12.97 9.23 10.48
N THR A 44 -11.63 9.18 10.34
CA THR A 44 -10.87 9.88 9.28
C THR A 44 -10.14 8.92 8.35
N VAL A 45 -10.54 7.65 8.34
CA VAL A 45 -9.98 6.61 7.47
C VAL A 45 -10.36 6.87 6.01
N ASP A 46 -11.56 7.38 5.73
CA ASP A 46 -12.13 7.61 4.40
C ASP A 46 -11.51 8.77 3.61
N ASN A 47 -10.60 9.54 4.22
CA ASN A 47 -9.88 10.60 3.51
C ASN A 47 -8.93 10.03 2.45
N ALA A 48 -9.24 10.26 1.18
CA ALA A 48 -8.46 9.74 0.03
C ALA A 48 -6.97 10.09 0.10
N GLY A 49 -6.61 11.34 0.42
CA GLY A 49 -5.21 11.77 0.49
C GLY A 49 -4.42 11.03 1.57
N LEU A 50 -5.03 10.81 2.74
CA LEU A 50 -4.40 10.07 3.83
C LEU A 50 -4.36 8.55 3.55
N ILE A 51 -5.31 7.99 2.79
CA ILE A 51 -5.22 6.60 2.31
C ILE A 51 -4.03 6.45 1.37
N ILE A 52 -3.92 7.34 0.39
CA ILE A 52 -2.83 7.36 -0.60
C ILE A 52 -1.47 7.46 0.11
N ALA A 53 -1.32 8.44 1.02
CA ALA A 53 -0.09 8.61 1.80
C ALA A 53 0.28 7.36 2.61
N SER A 54 -0.71 6.71 3.22
CA SER A 54 -0.51 5.50 4.01
C SER A 54 -0.04 4.30 3.18
N ILE A 55 -0.60 4.11 1.99
CA ILE A 55 -0.19 3.02 1.09
C ILE A 55 1.22 3.30 0.56
N ILE A 56 1.47 4.52 0.07
CA ILE A 56 2.76 4.91 -0.53
C ILE A 56 3.90 4.80 0.48
N SER A 57 3.72 5.28 1.72
CA SER A 57 4.79 5.32 2.73
C SER A 57 5.37 3.93 3.01
N LYS A 58 4.50 2.92 3.17
CA LYS A 58 4.90 1.52 3.38
C LYS A 58 5.61 0.92 2.17
N LYS A 59 5.07 1.17 0.98
CA LYS A 59 5.64 0.64 -0.27
C LYS A 59 6.99 1.29 -0.59
N ALA A 60 7.15 2.58 -0.25
CA ALA A 60 8.38 3.32 -0.50
C ALA A 60 9.48 2.86 0.45
N ALA A 61 9.14 2.63 1.72
CA ALA A 61 10.07 2.04 2.68
C ALA A 61 10.52 0.63 2.29
N ALA A 62 9.66 -0.15 1.61
CA ALA A 62 10.03 -1.45 1.04
C ALA A 62 10.91 -1.36 -0.23
N GLY A 63 11.17 -0.15 -0.75
CA GLY A 63 12.09 0.07 -1.87
C GLY A 63 11.61 -0.49 -3.22
N ILE A 64 10.30 -0.68 -3.42
CA ILE A 64 9.78 -1.24 -4.67
C ILE A 64 9.93 -0.23 -5.82
N LYS A 65 10.15 -0.72 -7.05
CA LYS A 65 10.24 0.13 -8.26
C LYS A 65 8.92 0.27 -9.02
N TYR A 66 8.08 -0.75 -8.92
CA TYR A 66 6.83 -0.91 -9.66
C TYR A 66 5.72 -1.28 -8.69
N LEU A 67 4.54 -0.67 -8.85
CA LEU A 67 3.37 -0.96 -8.02
C LEU A 67 2.13 -1.08 -8.91
N ILE A 68 1.41 -2.19 -8.75
CA ILE A 68 0.07 -2.38 -9.32
C ILE A 68 -0.92 -2.36 -8.16
N LEU A 69 -1.93 -1.50 -8.27
CA LEU A 69 -2.97 -1.34 -7.26
C LEU A 69 -4.28 -1.99 -7.73
N ASP A 70 -4.78 -2.96 -6.96
CA ASP A 70 -6.07 -3.61 -7.21
C ASP A 70 -7.18 -2.85 -6.45
N LEU A 71 -8.02 -2.12 -7.18
CA LEU A 71 -9.14 -1.36 -6.62
C LEU A 71 -10.43 -2.16 -6.79
N LYS A 72 -10.98 -2.61 -5.66
CA LYS A 72 -12.25 -3.34 -5.61
C LYS A 72 -13.45 -2.41 -5.66
N VAL A 73 -14.43 -2.74 -6.48
CA VAL A 73 -15.70 -1.99 -6.64
C VAL A 73 -16.89 -2.88 -6.27
N GLY A 74 -17.79 -2.35 -5.47
CA GLY A 74 -19.02 -3.03 -5.08
C GLY A 74 -19.47 -2.72 -3.66
N ILE A 75 -20.61 -3.31 -3.30
CA ILE A 75 -21.38 -2.98 -2.09
C ILE A 75 -20.55 -3.12 -0.81
N SER A 76 -19.70 -4.14 -0.71
CA SER A 76 -18.84 -4.40 0.46
C SER A 76 -17.39 -3.96 0.27
N SER A 77 -17.12 -3.09 -0.70
CA SER A 77 -15.79 -2.56 -0.97
C SER A 77 -15.68 -1.08 -0.59
N PHE A 78 -14.47 -0.56 -0.59
CA PHE A 78 -14.23 0.85 -0.33
C PHE A 78 -14.89 1.76 -1.39
N PHE A 79 -14.94 1.31 -2.65
CA PHE A 79 -15.51 2.08 -3.76
C PHE A 79 -16.87 1.53 -4.18
N GLN A 80 -17.91 2.36 -4.09
CA GLN A 80 -19.27 1.93 -4.43
C GLN A 80 -19.54 1.96 -5.94
N SER A 81 -18.74 2.72 -6.69
CA SER A 81 -18.85 2.82 -8.14
C SER A 81 -17.49 2.76 -8.84
N ILE A 82 -17.53 2.35 -10.12
CA ILE A 82 -16.34 2.32 -10.98
C ILE A 82 -15.75 3.73 -11.14
N ASP A 83 -16.59 4.77 -11.20
CA ASP A 83 -16.13 6.14 -11.39
C ASP A 83 -15.41 6.70 -10.16
N GLU A 84 -15.87 6.33 -8.97
CA GLU A 84 -15.19 6.64 -7.71
C GLU A 84 -13.80 5.99 -7.67
N ALA A 85 -13.72 4.68 -7.96
CA ALA A 85 -12.46 3.95 -8.00
C ALA A 85 -11.51 4.51 -9.09
N LYS A 86 -12.02 4.86 -10.27
CA LYS A 86 -11.22 5.52 -11.31
C LYS A 86 -10.69 6.88 -10.87
N THR A 87 -11.51 7.67 -10.18
CA THR A 87 -11.11 8.99 -9.67
C THR A 87 -9.98 8.84 -8.65
N PHE A 88 -10.16 7.92 -7.70
CA PHE A 88 -9.12 7.59 -6.73
C PHE A 88 -7.86 7.05 -7.39
N GLY A 89 -7.96 6.09 -8.33
CA GLY A 89 -6.82 5.52 -9.04
C GLY A 89 -6.00 6.57 -9.78
N LYS A 90 -6.65 7.51 -10.46
CA LYS A 90 -5.98 8.65 -11.11
C LYS A 90 -5.27 9.55 -10.11
N GLN A 91 -5.92 9.88 -8.99
CA GLN A 91 -5.30 10.65 -7.92
C GLN A 91 -4.09 9.91 -7.34
N PHE A 92 -4.22 8.61 -7.07
CA PHE A 92 -3.16 7.76 -6.55
C PHE A 92 -1.93 7.79 -7.46
N VAL A 93 -2.11 7.55 -8.76
CA VAL A 93 -1.03 7.61 -9.76
C VAL A 93 -0.39 9.00 -9.78
N SER A 94 -1.20 10.06 -9.80
CA SER A 94 -0.72 11.45 -9.81
C SER A 94 0.14 11.77 -8.59
N TYR A 95 -0.31 11.47 -7.37
CA TYR A 95 0.47 11.75 -6.16
C TYR A 95 1.74 10.91 -6.09
N SER A 96 1.64 9.63 -6.46
CA SER A 96 2.77 8.71 -6.34
C SER A 96 3.90 8.99 -7.32
N ASN A 97 3.59 9.42 -8.55
CA ASN A 97 4.57 9.83 -9.55
C ASN A 97 5.33 11.10 -9.13
N ASN A 98 4.73 11.94 -8.28
CA ASN A 98 5.40 13.12 -7.71
C ASN A 98 6.32 12.79 -6.52
N CYS A 99 6.32 11.55 -6.05
CA CYS A 99 7.16 11.12 -4.94
C CYS A 99 8.38 10.31 -5.42
N ILE A 100 8.20 9.02 -5.74
CA ILE A 100 9.32 8.05 -5.77
C ILE A 100 9.21 7.04 -6.91
N TYR A 101 8.01 6.76 -7.45
CA TYR A 101 7.82 5.64 -8.38
C TYR A 101 7.86 6.06 -9.85
N SER A 102 8.47 5.19 -10.67
CA SER A 102 8.58 5.38 -12.11
C SER A 102 7.38 4.84 -12.88
N LEU A 103 6.66 3.85 -12.34
CA LEU A 103 5.50 3.25 -12.98
C LEU A 103 4.51 2.72 -11.94
N ILE A 104 3.29 3.28 -11.98
CA ILE A 104 2.16 2.86 -11.16
C ILE A 104 0.95 2.69 -12.04
N GLU A 105 0.34 1.52 -11.93
CA GLU A 105 -0.89 1.18 -12.61
C GLU A 105 -1.94 0.74 -11.58
N TYR A 106 -3.21 0.83 -11.97
CA TYR A 106 -4.30 0.30 -11.18
C TYR A 106 -5.22 -0.56 -12.05
N ILE A 107 -5.77 -1.59 -11.44
CA ILE A 107 -6.76 -2.49 -12.03
C ILE A 107 -8.07 -2.30 -11.27
N LEU A 108 -9.19 -2.35 -11.98
CA LEU A 108 -10.52 -2.28 -11.40
C LEU A 108 -11.12 -3.68 -11.43
N ASN A 109 -11.61 -4.15 -10.30
CA ASN A 109 -12.20 -5.49 -10.15
C ASN A 109 -13.46 -5.45 -9.29
#